data_AF-A0A6G0XY71-F1
#
_entry.id   AF-A0A6G0XY71-F1
#
_cell.length_a   1.000
_cell.length_b   1.000
_cell.length_c   1.000
_cell.angle_alpha   90.00
_cell.angle_beta   90.00
_cell.angle_gamma   90.00
#
_symmetry.space_group_name_H-M   'P 1'
#
loop_
_entity.id
_entity.type
_entity.pdbx_description
1 polymer ?
#
loop_
_entity_poly.entity_id
_entity_poly.type
_entity_poly.pdbx_seq_one_letter_code
_entity_poly.pdbx_strand_id
1 'polypeptide(L)'
;MASRDQSTPVMSNVPGQWENGVSREIVLIYTLPSRECTALQKASLKCIEENYTKRENCNEHFERYRECKKKRHAAIIAARRAGKLE
;
A
#
# COMPACT_ATOMS: atom_id res chain seq x y z
N MET A 1 26.45 15.48 -29.72
CA MET A 1 24.98 15.40 -29.53
C MET A 1 24.61 13.93 -29.45
N ALA A 2 24.23 13.43 -28.27
CA ALA A 2 23.76 12.06 -28.08
C ALA A 2 22.42 12.12 -27.36
N SER A 3 21.33 12.10 -28.13
CA SER A 3 20.00 11.77 -27.64
C SER A 3 19.93 10.27 -27.46
N ARG A 4 19.47 9.81 -26.29
CA ARG A 4 18.86 8.47 -26.15
C ARG A 4 18.03 8.38 -24.88
N ASP A 5 16.73 8.36 -25.13
CA ASP A 5 15.62 7.72 -24.41
C ASP A 5 15.56 7.79 -22.88
N GLN A 6 14.65 8.66 -22.41
CA GLN A 6 13.92 8.46 -21.16
C GLN A 6 13.02 7.22 -21.31
N SER A 7 13.60 6.03 -21.13
CA SER A 7 12.79 4.86 -20.80
C SER A 7 12.32 5.01 -19.35
N THR A 8 11.11 5.52 -19.15
CA THR A 8 10.40 5.40 -17.89
C THR A 8 10.41 3.93 -17.48
N PRO A 9 10.80 3.56 -16.23
CA PRO A 9 10.67 2.18 -15.81
C PRO A 9 9.19 1.83 -15.80
N VAL A 10 8.75 1.09 -16.82
CA VAL A 10 7.52 0.31 -16.75
C VAL A 10 7.72 -0.62 -15.57
N MET A 11 6.91 -0.44 -14.52
CA MET A 11 6.80 -1.37 -13.41
C MET A 11 6.24 -2.68 -13.96
N SER A 12 7.12 -3.49 -14.54
CA SER A 12 6.79 -4.82 -15.04
C SER A 12 6.32 -5.64 -13.85
N ASN A 13 5.04 -6.02 -13.86
CA ASN A 13 4.45 -6.98 -12.93
C ASN A 13 4.98 -8.37 -13.29
N VAL A 14 6.25 -8.65 -12.96
CA VAL A 14 6.86 -9.96 -13.12
C VAL A 14 6.45 -10.83 -11.92
N PRO A 15 5.65 -11.89 -12.12
CA PRO A 15 5.33 -12.83 -11.06
C PRO A 15 6.61 -13.57 -10.66
N GLY A 16 7.03 -13.45 -9.38
CA GLY A 16 8.20 -14.15 -8.83
C GLY A 16 9.39 -13.27 -8.45
N GLN A 17 9.40 -11.98 -8.76
CA GLN A 17 10.55 -11.11 -8.41
C GLN A 17 10.62 -10.68 -6.92
N TRP A 18 9.68 -11.12 -6.09
CA TRP A 18 9.64 -10.86 -4.63
C TRP A 18 10.16 -12.02 -3.77
N GLU A 19 10.65 -13.10 -4.38
CA GLU A 19 10.93 -14.35 -3.67
C GLU A 19 12.23 -14.36 -2.84
N ASN A 20 13.10 -13.37 -2.99
CA ASN A 20 14.34 -13.28 -2.20
C ASN A 20 14.42 -11.95 -1.44
N GLY A 21 13.91 -11.93 -0.21
CA GLY A 21 14.26 -10.90 0.78
C GLY A 21 13.11 -10.11 1.41
N VAL A 22 11.86 -10.37 1.05
CA VAL A 22 10.72 -9.78 1.76
C VAL A 22 10.30 -10.76 2.86
N SER A 23 10.73 -10.52 4.11
CA SER A 23 10.32 -11.37 5.26
C SER A 23 8.80 -11.57 5.22
N ARG A 24 8.29 -12.77 5.53
CA ARG A 24 6.84 -13.05 5.57
C ARG A 24 6.06 -11.99 6.35
N GLU A 25 6.67 -11.42 7.38
CA GLU A 25 6.11 -10.30 8.13
C GLU A 25 5.95 -9.02 7.30
N ILE A 26 6.91 -8.66 6.43
CA ILE A 26 6.82 -7.53 5.49
C ILE A 26 5.64 -7.78 4.54
N VAL A 27 5.50 -9.01 4.03
CA VAL A 27 4.35 -9.41 3.21
C VAL A 27 3.05 -9.15 3.99
N LEU A 28 2.95 -9.54 5.26
CA LEU A 28 1.76 -9.31 6.10
C LEU A 28 1.43 -7.81 6.31
N ILE A 29 2.41 -6.91 6.33
CA ILE A 29 2.18 -5.45 6.41
C ILE A 29 1.49 -4.95 5.14
N TYR A 30 1.99 -5.38 3.99
CA TYR A 30 1.61 -4.85 2.69
C TYR A 30 0.42 -5.58 2.05
N THR A 31 0.19 -6.85 2.40
CA THR A 31 -0.83 -7.72 1.77
C THR A 31 -2.06 -7.97 2.62
N LEU A 32 -1.96 -8.04 3.96
CA LEU A 32 -3.11 -8.26 4.84
C LEU A 32 -3.47 -6.98 5.58
N PRO A 33 -4.46 -6.18 5.15
CA PRO A 33 -4.90 -5.02 5.91
C PRO A 33 -5.40 -5.44 7.31
N SER A 34 -5.10 -4.64 8.34
CA SER A 34 -5.73 -4.81 9.66
C SER A 34 -7.25 -4.67 9.52
N ARG A 35 -8.04 -5.24 10.43
CA ARG A 35 -9.52 -5.16 10.38
C ARG A 35 -10.01 -3.71 10.18
N GLU A 36 -9.36 -2.75 10.84
CA GLU A 36 -9.63 -1.31 10.68
C GLU A 36 -9.29 -0.80 9.28
N CYS A 37 -8.10 -1.11 8.75
CA CYS A 37 -7.73 -0.72 7.39
C CYS A 37 -8.63 -1.39 6.34
N THR A 38 -9.10 -2.63 6.58
CA THR A 38 -10.05 -3.33 5.71
C THR A 38 -11.40 -2.62 5.69
N ALA A 39 -11.88 -2.11 6.82
CA ALA A 39 -13.12 -1.35 6.88
C ALA A 39 -13.00 -0.03 6.10
N LEU A 40 -11.88 0.68 6.25
CA LEU A 40 -11.60 1.90 5.50
C LEU A 40 -11.43 1.64 3.99
N GLN A 41 -10.80 0.53 3.62
CA GLN A 41 -10.69 0.10 2.24
C GLN A 41 -12.08 -0.16 1.63
N LYS A 42 -12.93 -0.93 2.32
CA LYS A 42 -14.31 -1.19 1.88
C LYS A 42 -15.12 0.10 1.75
N ALA A 43 -15.00 1.02 2.71
CA ALA A 43 -15.66 2.32 2.65
C ALA A 43 -15.19 3.15 1.44
N SER A 44 -13.88 3.15 1.16
CA SER A 44 -13.34 3.84 -0.02
C SER A 44 -13.86 3.24 -1.33
N LEU A 45 -13.93 1.91 -1.44
CA LEU A 45 -14.44 1.22 -2.62
C LEU A 45 -15.94 1.50 -2.82
N LYS A 46 -16.72 1.44 -1.74
CA LYS A 46 -18.14 1.77 -1.77
C LYS A 46 -18.41 3.19 -2.25
N CYS A 47 -17.59 4.15 -1.81
CA CYS A 47 -17.70 5.53 -2.29
C CYS A 47 -17.46 5.64 -3.81
N ILE A 48 -16.48 4.90 -4.36
CA ILE A 48 -16.23 4.87 -5.81
C ILE A 48 -17.40 4.25 -6.57
N GLU A 49 -17.96 3.15 -6.04
CA GLU A 49 -19.13 2.49 -6.65
C GLU A 49 -20.32 3.46 -6.75
N GLU A 50 -20.54 4.28 -5.73
CA GLU A 50 -21.62 5.27 -5.70
C GLU A 50 -21.29 6.56 -6.48
N ASN A 51 -20.01 6.92 -6.61
CA ASN A 51 -19.55 8.18 -7.20
C ASN A 51 -18.54 7.96 -8.33
N TYR A 52 -18.83 7.01 -9.24
CA TYR A 52 -17.88 6.59 -10.27
C TYR A 52 -17.34 7.76 -11.13
N THR A 53 -18.17 8.77 -11.40
CA THR A 53 -17.80 9.97 -12.16
C THR A 53 -17.16 11.08 -11.33
N LYS A 54 -17.26 11.04 -10.00
CA LYS A 54 -16.75 12.06 -9.05
C LYS A 54 -15.85 11.42 -7.99
N ARG A 55 -14.85 10.68 -8.45
CA ARG A 55 -13.91 9.95 -7.58
C ARG A 55 -13.21 10.86 -6.57
N GLU A 56 -12.99 12.12 -6.92
CA GLU A 56 -12.41 13.16 -6.07
C GLU A 56 -13.19 13.37 -4.76
N ASN A 57 -14.50 13.13 -4.75
CA ASN A 57 -15.31 13.20 -3.52
C ASN A 57 -14.94 12.10 -2.52
N CYS A 58 -14.30 11.03 -2.98
CA CYS A 58 -13.86 9.91 -2.15
C CYS A 58 -12.44 10.07 -1.61
N ASN A 59 -11.76 11.20 -1.88
CA ASN A 59 -10.38 11.45 -1.47
C ASN A 59 -10.18 11.26 0.04
N GLU A 60 -11.12 11.73 0.86
CA GLU A 60 -11.05 11.57 2.31
C GLU A 60 -11.01 10.09 2.74
N HIS A 61 -11.79 9.22 2.08
CA HIS A 61 -11.76 7.78 2.37
C HIS A 61 -10.41 7.15 2.02
N PHE A 62 -9.81 7.58 0.91
CA PHE A 62 -8.48 7.10 0.51
C PHE A 62 -7.38 7.62 1.44
N GLU A 63 -7.46 8.87 1.89
CA GLU A 63 -6.50 9.44 2.84
C GLU A 63 -6.54 8.69 4.16
N ARG A 64 -7.72 8.48 4.73
CA ARG A 64 -7.90 7.68 5.96
C ARG A 64 -7.33 6.26 5.80
N TYR A 65 -7.57 5.61 4.66
CA TYR A 65 -6.99 4.28 4.37
C TYR A 65 -5.46 4.32 4.27
N ARG A 66 -4.88 5.32 3.59
CA ARG A 66 -3.42 5.50 3.48
C ARG A 66 -2.78 5.76 4.84
N GLU A 67 -3.40 6.58 5.67
CA GLU A 67 -2.94 6.83 7.04
C GLU A 67 -2.95 5.55 7.87
N CYS A 68 -4.00 4.73 7.76
CA CYS A 68 -4.08 3.45 8.44
C CYS A 68 -2.88 2.55 8.08
N LYS A 69 -2.56 2.44 6.78
CA LYS A 69 -1.37 1.69 6.32
C LYS A 69 -0.07 2.30 6.85
N LYS A 70 0.06 3.63 6.83
CA LYS A 70 1.26 4.34 7.30
C LYS A 70 1.49 4.11 8.80
N LYS A 71 0.46 4.23 9.63
CA LYS A 71 0.52 3.98 11.08
C LYS A 71 0.93 2.54 11.37
N ARG A 72 0.34 1.57 10.67
CA ARG A 72 0.70 0.16 10.83
C ARG A 72 2.14 -0.12 10.43
N HIS A 73 2.59 0.44 9.31
CA HIS A 73 3.98 0.32 8.88
C HIS A 73 4.93 0.92 9.94
N ALA A 74 4.64 2.12 10.43
CA ALA A 74 5.44 2.77 11.47
C ALA A 74 5.49 1.94 12.77
N ALA A 75 4.36 1.37 13.21
CA ALA A 75 4.31 0.50 14.39
C ALA A 75 5.20 -0.74 14.24
N ILE A 76 5.26 -1.31 13.03
CA ILE A 76 6.08 -2.50 12.76
C ILE A 76 7.56 -2.12 12.68
N ILE A 77 7.91 -1.01 12.04
CA ILE A 77 9.28 -0.49 12.05
C ILE A 77 9.73 -0.20 13.49
N ALA A 78 8.86 0.37 14.34
CA ALA A 78 9.16 0.60 15.74
C ALA A 78 9.33 -0.72 16.52
N ALA A 79 8.47 -1.71 16.30
CA ALA A 79 8.57 -3.02 16.94
C ALA A 79 9.83 -3.79 16.52
N ARG A 80 10.25 -3.71 15.25
CA ARG A 80 11.53 -4.24 14.76
C ARG A 80 12.73 -3.55 15.41
N ARG A 81 12.72 -2.22 15.48
CA ARG A 81 13.77 -1.45 16.17
C ARG A 81 13.85 -1.80 17.65
N ALA A 82 12.72 -2.15 18.26
CA ALA A 82 12.64 -2.56 19.66
C ALA A 82 12.98 -4.04 19.89
N GLY A 83 13.34 -4.82 18.85
CA GLY A 83 13.62 -6.25 18.96
C GLY A 83 12.40 -7.11 19.34
N LYS A 84 11.17 -6.60 19.10
CA LYS A 84 9.91 -7.28 19.44
C LYS A 84 9.32 -8.09 18.26
N LEU A 85 9.90 -7.95 17.08
CA LEU A 85 9.56 -8.69 15.87
C LEU A 85 10.87 -9.28 15.35
N GLU A 86 10.99 -10.60 15.42
CA GLU A 86 12.14 -11.41 14.99
C GLU A 86 11.79 -12.17 13.70
#